data_AF-A0A7D5RCV4-F1
#
_entry.id   AF-A0A7D5RCV4-F1
#
_cell.length_a   1.000
_cell.length_b   1.000
_cell.length_c   1.000
_cell.angle_alpha   90.00
_cell.angle_beta   90.00
_cell.angle_gamma   90.00
#
_symmetry.space_group_name_H-M   'P 1'
#
loop_
_entity.id
_entity.type
_entity.pdbx_description
1 polymer ?
#
loop_
_entity_poly.entity_id
_entity_poly.type
_entity_poly.pdbx_seq_one_letter_code
_entity_poly.pdbx_strand_id
1 'polypeptide(L)'
;MGKIRIRTGRGTGTIEVDDDPTKWSGDQYRKIQEARKKAAANRMVHTGRGTGSRKLGDMPDPKARPSTEGRTRVTGRGTSSRKSRNKGSE
;
A
#
# COMPACT_ATOMS: atom_id res chain seq x y z
N MET A 1 -17.44 -8.64 -1.57
CA MET A 1 -16.08 -9.12 -1.90
C MET A 1 -16.10 -9.44 -3.38
N GLY A 2 -15.46 -8.63 -4.20
CA GLY A 2 -15.39 -8.89 -5.65
C GLY A 2 -14.48 -10.08 -5.93
N LYS A 3 -14.59 -10.70 -7.10
CA LYS A 3 -13.55 -11.62 -7.60
C LYS A 3 -12.82 -10.90 -8.73
N ILE A 4 -11.51 -10.70 -8.59
CA ILE A 4 -10.66 -10.21 -9.68
C ILE A 4 -10.42 -11.37 -10.63
N ARG A 5 -10.83 -11.20 -11.89
CA ARG A 5 -10.50 -12.12 -12.97
C ARG A 5 -9.15 -11.75 -13.55
N ILE A 6 -8.12 -12.55 -13.30
CA ILE A 6 -6.78 -12.36 -13.87
C ILE A 6 -6.63 -13.30 -15.06
N ARG A 7 -6.28 -12.75 -16.22
CA ARG A 7 -5.90 -13.55 -17.39
C ARG A 7 -4.46 -14.05 -17.24
N THR A 8 -4.25 -15.35 -17.35
CA THR A 8 -2.94 -16.00 -17.22
C THR A 8 -2.54 -16.72 -18.51
N GLY A 9 -1.27 -17.15 -18.60
CA GLY A 9 -0.79 -17.98 -19.73
C GLY A 9 -0.92 -17.34 -21.11
N ARG A 10 -0.64 -16.04 -21.27
CA ARG A 10 -0.86 -15.27 -22.53
C ARG A 10 -2.33 -15.14 -22.98
N GLY A 11 -3.28 -15.29 -22.05
CA GLY A 11 -4.69 -15.04 -22.31
C GLY A 11 -5.55 -16.28 -22.51
N THR A 12 -4.96 -17.49 -22.46
CA THR A 12 -5.70 -18.77 -22.52
C THR A 12 -6.28 -19.19 -21.18
N GLY A 13 -5.80 -18.64 -20.05
CA GLY A 13 -6.31 -18.95 -18.72
C GLY A 13 -7.06 -17.77 -18.10
N THR A 14 -8.08 -18.08 -17.29
CA THR A 14 -8.64 -17.12 -16.33
C THR A 14 -8.60 -17.75 -14.94
N ILE A 15 -8.03 -17.05 -13.96
CA ILE A 15 -8.14 -17.41 -12.55
C ILE A 15 -9.04 -16.41 -11.84
N GLU A 16 -9.91 -16.91 -10.97
CA GLU A 16 -10.67 -16.08 -10.04
C GLU A 16 -9.85 -15.93 -8.76
N VAL A 17 -9.47 -14.69 -8.44
CA VAL A 17 -8.81 -14.35 -7.19
C VAL A 17 -9.73 -13.44 -6.40
N ASP A 18 -9.95 -13.73 -5.13
CA ASP A 18 -10.78 -12.85 -4.29
C ASP A 18 -10.16 -11.44 -4.21
N ASP A 19 -10.96 -10.43 -4.55
CA ASP A 19 -10.66 -9.01 -4.36
C ASP A 19 -10.73 -8.70 -2.87
N ASP A 20 -9.63 -8.98 -2.18
CA ASP A 20 -9.48 -8.67 -0.78
C ASP A 20 -8.71 -7.34 -0.65
N PRO A 21 -9.41 -6.22 -0.40
CA PRO A 21 -8.78 -4.90 -0.27
C PRO A 21 -7.79 -4.84 0.90
N THR A 22 -7.79 -5.85 1.78
CA THR A 22 -6.82 -5.99 2.86
C THR A 22 -5.47 -6.54 2.43
N LYS A 23 -5.31 -7.08 1.22
CA LYS A 23 -4.09 -7.83 0.85
C LYS A 23 -2.99 -7.00 0.22
N TRP A 24 -3.31 -5.85 -0.40
CA TRP A 24 -2.39 -5.26 -1.36
C TRP A 24 -2.08 -3.77 -1.19
N SER A 25 -3.05 -2.93 -0.77
CA SER A 25 -2.80 -1.49 -0.61
C SER A 25 -3.95 -0.74 0.08
N GLY A 26 -3.71 0.51 0.48
CA GLY A 26 -4.71 1.41 1.07
C GLY A 26 -4.71 1.46 2.59
N ASP A 27 -5.64 2.22 3.16
CA ASP A 27 -5.67 2.50 4.60
C ASP A 27 -6.00 1.25 5.43
N GLN A 28 -6.81 0.34 4.89
CA GLN A 28 -7.12 -0.95 5.53
C GLN A 28 -5.88 -1.84 5.65
N TYR A 29 -5.06 -1.90 4.60
CA TYR A 29 -3.78 -2.62 4.64
C TYR A 29 -2.81 -1.99 5.65
N ARG A 30 -2.76 -0.66 5.75
CA ARG A 30 -1.95 0.05 6.74
C ARG A 30 -2.35 -0.31 8.17
N LYS A 31 -3.65 -0.30 8.49
CA LYS A 31 -4.16 -0.72 9.81
C LYS A 31 -3.75 -2.15 10.17
N ILE A 32 -3.78 -3.07 9.20
CA ILE A 32 -3.35 -4.45 9.41
C ILE A 32 -1.83 -4.53 9.66
N GLN A 33 -1.03 -3.75 8.92
CA GLN A 33 0.42 -3.69 9.14
C GLN A 33 0.78 -3.09 10.49
N GLU A 34 0.06 -2.07 10.96
CA GLU A 34 0.21 -1.51 12.31
C GLU A 34 -0.11 -2.55 13.39
N ALA A 35 -1.20 -3.30 13.24
CA ALA A 35 -1.54 -4.38 14.16
C ALA A 35 -0.45 -5.47 14.20
N ARG A 36 0.10 -5.85 13.04
CA ARG A 36 1.23 -6.79 12.94
C ARG A 36 2.51 -6.24 13.57
N LYS A 37 2.81 -4.95 13.36
CA LYS A 37 3.97 -4.26 13.95
C LYS A 37 3.87 -4.25 15.48
N LYS A 38 2.69 -3.94 16.03
CA LYS A 38 2.42 -3.99 17.47
C LYS A 38 2.60 -5.40 18.05
N ALA A 39 2.05 -6.42 17.39
CA ALA A 39 2.21 -7.81 17.82
C ALA A 39 3.67 -8.30 17.76
N ALA A 40 4.48 -7.78 16.84
CA ALA A 40 5.88 -8.14 16.64
C ALA A 40 6.87 -7.13 17.26
N ALA A 41 6.43 -6.26 18.17
CA ALA A 41 7.21 -5.14 18.69
C ALA A 41 8.59 -5.54 19.25
N ASN A 42 8.68 -6.72 19.87
CA ASN A 42 9.90 -7.22 20.50
C ASN A 42 10.93 -7.81 19.51
N ARG A 43 10.61 -7.94 18.22
CA ARG A 43 11.57 -8.48 17.24
C ARG A 43 12.67 -7.48 16.95
N MET A 44 13.90 -7.98 16.89
CA MET A 44 15.06 -7.23 16.40
C MET A 44 15.02 -7.10 14.89
N VAL A 45 15.28 -5.89 14.39
CA VAL A 45 15.41 -5.60 12.97
C VAL A 45 16.75 -4.90 12.74
N HIS A 46 17.51 -5.40 11.77
CA HIS A 46 18.74 -4.77 11.32
C HIS A 46 18.42 -3.64 10.33
N THR A 47 19.03 -2.50 10.58
CA THR A 47 18.87 -1.24 9.84
C THR A 47 20.22 -0.80 9.28
N GLY A 48 20.22 0.14 8.33
CA GLY A 48 21.46 0.70 7.78
C GLY A 48 22.36 -0.35 7.10
N ARG A 49 21.77 -1.32 6.38
CA ARG A 49 22.49 -2.44 5.74
C ARG A 49 23.26 -3.36 6.72
N GLY A 50 22.83 -3.42 7.98
CA GLY A 50 23.43 -4.28 9.00
C GLY A 50 24.22 -3.54 10.08
N THR A 51 24.47 -2.23 9.89
CA THR A 51 25.29 -1.43 10.81
C THR A 51 24.63 -1.14 12.16
N GLY A 52 23.32 -1.33 12.30
CA GLY A 52 22.64 -1.17 13.59
C GLY A 52 21.37 -2.01 13.71
N SER A 53 21.08 -2.48 14.91
CA SER A 53 19.84 -3.21 15.24
C SER A 53 18.96 -2.37 16.16
N ARG A 54 17.64 -2.44 15.95
CA ARG A 54 16.62 -1.79 16.80
C ARG A 54 15.41 -2.70 16.95
N LYS A 55 14.60 -2.52 18.01
CA LYS A 55 13.32 -3.23 18.11
C LYS A 55 12.38 -2.71 17.04
N LEU A 56 11.55 -3.59 16.49
CA LEU A 56 10.52 -3.22 15.53
C LEU A 56 9.52 -2.21 16.12
N GLY A 57 9.27 -2.29 17.43
CA GLY A 57 8.46 -1.32 18.17
C GLY A 57 9.05 0.09 18.23
N ASP A 58 10.38 0.21 18.25
CA ASP A 58 11.09 1.51 18.30
C ASP A 58 11.21 2.16 16.91
N MET A 59 10.73 1.49 15.85
CA MET A 59 10.72 2.08 14.52
C MET A 59 9.65 3.18 14.43
N PRO A 60 9.95 4.29 13.72
CA PRO A 60 8.96 5.32 13.47
C PRO A 60 7.74 4.73 12.76
N ASP A 61 6.57 5.28 13.06
CA ASP A 61 5.36 4.91 12.36
C ASP A 61 5.37 5.42 10.92
N PRO A 62 4.74 4.68 9.98
CA PRO A 62 4.72 5.08 8.59
C PRO A 62 4.06 6.45 8.45
N LYS A 63 4.76 7.38 7.80
CA LYS A 63 4.24 8.73 7.56
C LYS A 63 2.89 8.68 6.85
N ALA A 64 1.96 9.52 7.30
CA ALA A 64 0.69 9.72 6.63
C ALA A 64 0.90 10.04 5.14
N ARG A 65 0.02 9.51 4.29
CA ARG A 65 0.10 9.71 2.85
C ARG A 65 -0.28 11.17 2.57
N PRO A 66 0.59 11.96 1.91
CA PRO A 66 0.32 13.36 1.70
C PRO A 66 -0.95 13.54 0.84
N SER A 67 -1.72 14.57 1.16
CA SER A 67 -2.80 15.00 0.27
C SER A 67 -2.22 15.41 -1.07
N THR A 68 -2.87 14.96 -2.13
CA THR A 68 -2.56 15.40 -3.49
C THR A 68 -3.73 16.20 -4.06
N GLU A 69 -4.67 16.62 -3.22
CA GLU A 69 -5.82 17.41 -3.62
C GLU A 69 -5.38 18.71 -4.30
N GLY A 70 -6.04 19.06 -5.41
CA GLY A 70 -5.69 20.25 -6.20
C GLY A 70 -4.44 20.11 -7.08
N ARG A 71 -3.63 19.05 -6.92
CA ARG A 71 -2.51 18.78 -7.83
C ARG A 71 -3.04 18.37 -9.20
N THR A 72 -2.46 18.92 -10.27
CA THR A 72 -2.82 18.56 -11.64
C THR A 72 -2.37 17.12 -11.93
N ARG A 73 -3.32 16.28 -12.36
CA ARG A 73 -3.08 14.90 -12.74
C ARG A 73 -3.36 14.76 -14.23
N VAL A 74 -2.35 14.30 -14.97
CA VAL A 74 -2.50 14.01 -16.39
C VAL A 74 -3.23 12.69 -16.55
N THR A 75 -4.23 12.67 -17.41
CA THR A 75 -5.11 11.54 -17.71
C THR A 75 -5.14 11.27 -19.21
N GLY A 76 -5.81 10.20 -19.65
CA GLY A 76 -5.97 9.89 -21.07
C GLY A 76 -4.64 9.66 -21.81
N ARG A 77 -3.61 9.12 -21.15
CA ARG A 77 -2.27 8.92 -21.72
C ARG A 77 -1.59 10.23 -22.19
N GLY A 78 -1.87 11.36 -21.55
CA GLY A 78 -1.22 12.64 -21.88
C GLY A 78 -2.14 13.67 -22.52
N THR A 79 -3.36 13.28 -22.92
CA THR A 79 -4.26 14.14 -23.71
C THR A 79 -5.22 14.98 -22.87
N SER A 80 -5.30 14.72 -21.56
CA SER A 80 -6.20 15.44 -20.66
C SER A 80 -5.54 15.70 -19.32
N SER A 81 -6.00 16.73 -18.61
CA SER A 81 -5.59 16.97 -17.23
C SER A 81 -6.80 17.28 -16.38
N ARG A 82 -6.76 16.83 -15.12
CA ARG A 82 -7.78 17.16 -14.11
C ARG A 82 -7.13 17.37 -12.76
N LYS A 83 -7.82 18.11 -11.89
CA LYS A 83 -7.40 18.24 -10.49
C LYS A 83 -7.60 16.92 -9.76
N SER A 84 -6.57 16.51 -9.02
CA SER A 84 -6.64 15.37 -8.12
C SER A 84 -7.59 15.69 -6.97
N ARG A 85 -8.41 14.71 -6.60
CA ARG A 85 -9.36 14.77 -5.47
C ARG A 85 -8.88 13.91 -4.29
N ASN A 86 -7.64 13.43 -4.34
CA ASN A 86 -7.12 12.50 -3.38
C ASN A 86 -6.61 13.24 -2.14
N LYS A 87 -7.39 13.14 -1.06
CA LYS A 87 -7.19 13.82 0.23
C LYS A 87 -6.01 13.29 1.06
N GLY A 88 -5.34 12.23 0.61
CA GLY A 88 -4.23 11.61 1.36
C GLY A 88 -4.69 10.37 2.12
N SER A 89 -4.03 10.06 3.22
CA SER A 89 -4.60 9.19 4.26
C SER A 89 -4.87 10.08 5.47
N GLU A 90 -6.03 9.91 6.11
CA GLU A 90 -6.20 10.32 7.51
C GLU A 90 -5.28 9.51 8.42
#